data_AF-A0A2K5D221-F1
#
_entry.id   AF-A0A2K5D221-F1
#
_cell.length_a   1.000
_cell.length_b   1.000
_cell.length_c   1.000
_cell.angle_alpha   90.00
_cell.angle_beta   90.00
_cell.angle_gamma   90.00
#
_symmetry.space_group_name_H-M   'P 1'
#
loop_
_entity.id
_entity.type
_entity.pdbx_description
1 polymer ?
#
loop_
_entity_poly.entity_id
_entity_poly.type
_entity_poly.pdbx_seq_one_letter_code
_entity_poly.pdbx_strand_id
1 'polypeptide(L)'
;IPGTGDTARCFYHPRSPAEGQAAGQPRRPTTNPASRGGRAGPRGPYEEWVPRAGGEGSVIAHSQYQKSKRISIFLSMQDEIETEEIIKDIFRQGKICFIPRYQFQSNHMDMVRIESPEEISSLPKTSWNIPQPGEGDIREEALSTGGLDLIFMPGLGFDKHGNRLGRGKGYYDAYLKRCLQHQEVKPYTLALAFKEQICLQVPVNENDMKVDEVLYEDSSTS
;
A
#
# COMPACT_ATOMS: atom_id res chain seq x y z
N ILE A 1 23.90 -33.70 -16.22
CA ILE A 1 23.99 -32.22 -16.26
C ILE A 1 22.62 -31.69 -15.84
N PRO A 2 22.57 -30.87 -14.78
CA PRO A 2 21.42 -30.62 -13.91
C PRO A 2 20.58 -29.44 -14.44
N GLY A 3 19.40 -29.09 -13.94
CA GLY A 3 18.58 -29.58 -12.84
C GLY A 3 17.35 -28.66 -12.85
N THR A 4 16.15 -29.22 -12.92
CA THR A 4 14.91 -28.44 -12.85
C THR A 4 14.68 -28.09 -11.39
N GLY A 5 15.16 -26.91 -11.00
CA GLY A 5 14.99 -26.32 -9.70
C GLY A 5 13.53 -25.97 -9.44
N ASP A 6 12.92 -26.81 -8.63
CA ASP A 6 11.67 -26.60 -7.91
C ASP A 6 11.73 -25.27 -7.13
N THR A 7 11.03 -24.23 -7.61
CA THR A 7 10.85 -22.95 -6.90
C THR A 7 9.41 -22.48 -7.06
N ALA A 8 8.47 -23.26 -6.52
CA ALA A 8 7.10 -22.81 -6.34
C ALA A 8 6.53 -23.36 -5.03
N ARG A 9 7.01 -22.84 -3.90
CA ARG A 9 6.32 -22.99 -2.60
C ARG A 9 6.42 -21.72 -1.76
N CYS A 10 5.58 -20.74 -2.11
CA CYS A 10 5.02 -19.83 -1.12
C CYS A 10 3.50 -20.03 -1.15
N PHE A 11 3.04 -21.16 -0.60
CA PHE A 11 1.64 -21.33 -0.25
C PHE A 11 1.47 -20.90 1.20
N TYR A 12 0.67 -19.86 1.38
CA TYR A 12 0.18 -19.35 2.65
C TYR A 12 -0.55 -20.47 3.41
N HIS A 13 -0.08 -20.80 4.61
CA HIS A 13 -0.81 -21.66 5.54
C HIS A 13 -1.19 -20.83 6.78
N PRO A 14 -2.48 -20.69 7.12
CA PRO A 14 -2.89 -20.05 8.36
C PRO A 14 -2.50 -20.94 9.55
N ARG A 15 -1.82 -20.37 10.56
CA ARG A 15 -1.53 -21.06 11.83
C ARG A 15 -2.63 -20.80 12.86
N SER A 16 -3.08 -21.87 13.51
CA SER A 16 -3.77 -21.84 14.82
C SER A 16 -2.74 -21.95 15.96
N PRO A 17 -3.07 -21.57 17.21
CA PRO A 17 -2.09 -21.09 18.19
C PRO A 17 -1.55 -22.13 19.20
N ALA A 18 -0.33 -21.82 19.66
CA ALA A 18 0.33 -22.07 20.94
C ALA A 18 0.74 -23.50 21.37
N GLU A 19 2.03 -23.65 21.75
CA GLU A 19 2.49 -24.09 23.09
C GLU A 19 4.04 -24.04 23.23
N GLY A 20 4.54 -23.54 24.38
CA GLY A 20 5.76 -24.06 25.05
C GLY A 20 7.12 -23.31 24.96
N GLN A 21 7.41 -22.46 25.98
CA GLN A 21 8.61 -22.36 26.88
C GLN A 21 9.98 -22.96 26.42
N ALA A 22 11.22 -22.50 26.73
CA ALA A 22 11.80 -21.46 27.61
C ALA A 22 13.34 -21.32 27.35
N ALA A 23 13.92 -20.22 27.87
CA ALA A 23 15.28 -20.02 28.45
C ALA A 23 16.56 -19.85 27.57
N GLY A 24 17.32 -18.77 27.87
CA GLY A 24 18.78 -18.68 27.67
C GLY A 24 19.35 -17.28 27.36
N GLN A 25 19.76 -16.51 28.38
CA GLN A 25 20.65 -15.33 28.25
C GLN A 25 22.13 -15.78 28.19
N PRO A 26 23.09 -15.02 27.58
CA PRO A 26 23.78 -13.93 28.29
C PRO A 26 24.34 -12.74 27.47
N ARG A 27 24.30 -11.56 28.15
CA ARG A 27 25.27 -10.44 28.30
C ARG A 27 26.01 -9.79 27.10
N ARG A 28 25.91 -8.45 27.10
CA ARG A 28 26.60 -7.42 26.27
C ARG A 28 28.10 -7.26 26.58
N PRO A 29 28.82 -6.54 25.70
CA PRO A 29 29.61 -5.40 26.16
C PRO A 29 29.37 -4.10 25.36
N THR A 30 29.66 -3.01 26.05
CA THR A 30 29.55 -1.58 25.72
C THR A 30 30.77 -1.03 24.97
N THR A 31 30.60 0.01 24.14
CA THR A 31 31.36 1.30 24.20
C THR A 31 30.78 2.35 23.23
N ASN A 32 30.97 3.62 23.59
CA ASN A 32 30.33 4.86 23.09
C ASN A 32 31.29 5.63 22.11
N PRO A 33 30.98 6.84 21.60
CA PRO A 33 31.15 7.19 20.18
C PRO A 33 32.30 8.19 19.93
N ALA A 34 32.71 8.34 18.67
CA ALA A 34 33.56 9.45 18.26
C ALA A 34 33.02 10.09 16.97
N SER A 35 32.88 11.40 17.04
CA SER A 35 32.44 12.35 16.03
C SER A 35 33.43 12.50 14.88
N ARG A 36 32.92 12.81 13.68
CA ARG A 36 33.56 13.73 12.73
C ARG A 36 32.60 14.14 11.62
N GLY A 37 32.47 15.45 11.43
CA GLY A 37 31.68 16.06 10.36
C GLY A 37 32.25 15.77 8.98
N GLY A 38 31.33 15.63 8.01
CA GLY A 38 31.63 15.49 6.58
C GLY A 38 30.70 16.40 5.79
N ARG A 39 31.29 17.23 4.94
CA ARG A 39 30.64 18.19 4.03
C ARG A 39 29.61 17.51 3.12
N ALA A 40 28.47 18.17 2.89
CA ALA A 40 27.46 17.74 1.92
C ALA A 40 28.02 17.84 0.49
N GLY A 41 28.35 16.69 -0.10
CA GLY A 41 28.50 16.51 -1.54
C GLY A 41 27.15 16.23 -2.22
N PRO A 42 27.10 16.19 -3.56
CA PRO A 42 25.83 16.13 -4.30
C PRO A 42 25.12 14.78 -4.10
N ARG A 43 23.80 14.86 -3.91
CA ARG A 43 22.90 13.72 -3.66
C ARG A 43 22.75 12.83 -4.91
N GLY A 44 23.04 11.53 -4.78
CA GLY A 44 22.81 10.51 -5.82
C GLY A 44 21.45 9.82 -5.68
N PRO A 45 21.00 9.02 -6.67
CA PRO A 45 19.61 8.57 -6.84
C PRO A 45 19.20 7.35 -5.99
N TYR A 46 19.98 7.00 -4.96
CA TYR A 46 19.70 5.88 -4.08
C TYR A 46 19.97 6.33 -2.64
N GLU A 47 19.04 7.07 -2.04
CA GLU A 47 19.06 7.23 -0.59
C GLU A 47 18.84 5.85 0.06
N GLU A 48 19.64 5.57 1.08
CA GLU A 48 19.62 4.35 1.88
C GLU A 48 18.19 4.11 2.39
N TRP A 49 17.59 2.99 2.01
CA TRP A 49 16.21 2.66 2.36
C TRP A 49 16.09 2.41 3.86
N VAL A 50 15.31 3.25 4.54
CA VAL A 50 15.05 3.15 5.98
C VAL A 50 13.63 2.60 6.18
N PRO A 51 13.47 1.41 6.78
CA PRO A 51 12.17 0.93 7.23
C PRO A 51 11.52 1.97 8.16
N ARG A 52 10.33 2.45 7.81
CA ARG A 52 9.49 3.26 8.71
C ARG A 52 8.32 2.41 9.14
N ALA A 53 7.99 2.44 10.44
CA ALA A 53 6.90 1.66 11.03
C ALA A 53 5.57 1.89 10.30
N GLY A 54 5.11 0.98 9.44
CA GLY A 54 3.96 1.12 8.55
C GLY A 54 2.56 1.13 9.18
N GLY A 55 2.40 1.68 10.38
CA GLY A 55 1.08 2.00 10.94
C GLY A 55 0.52 3.34 10.43
N GLU A 56 -0.75 3.61 10.78
CA GLU A 56 -1.47 4.86 10.50
C GLU A 56 -0.67 6.12 10.87
N GLY A 57 0.06 6.11 11.99
CA GLY A 57 0.87 7.24 12.44
C GLY A 57 1.99 7.60 11.46
N SER A 58 2.61 6.62 10.80
CA SER A 58 3.63 6.88 9.78
C SER A 58 3.04 7.40 8.49
N VAL A 59 1.83 6.96 8.13
CA VAL A 59 1.08 7.52 6.99
C VAL A 59 0.75 8.97 7.25
N ILE A 60 0.19 9.28 8.43
CA ILE A 60 -0.17 10.66 8.81
C ILE A 60 1.07 11.55 8.83
N ALA A 61 2.22 11.07 9.32
CA ALA A 61 3.47 11.84 9.27
C ALA A 61 4.12 11.93 7.88
N HIS A 62 3.62 11.18 6.87
CA HIS A 62 4.27 11.06 5.57
C HIS A 62 4.15 12.34 4.73
N SER A 63 5.26 12.80 4.15
CA SER A 63 5.29 14.10 3.46
C SER A 63 4.43 14.14 2.19
N GLN A 64 4.33 13.03 1.45
CA GLN A 64 3.46 12.95 0.27
C GLN A 64 1.98 12.94 0.67
N TYR A 65 1.64 12.26 1.76
CA TYR A 65 0.28 12.28 2.32
C TYR A 65 -0.13 13.69 2.76
N GLN A 66 0.76 14.37 3.50
CA GLN A 66 0.52 15.72 4.00
C GLN A 66 0.26 16.74 2.86
N LYS A 67 1.03 16.67 1.77
CA LYS A 67 0.89 17.56 0.60
C LYS A 67 -0.30 17.25 -0.29
N SER A 68 -0.76 16.00 -0.31
CA SER A 68 -1.83 15.53 -1.19
C SER A 68 -3.18 16.10 -0.80
N LYS A 69 -3.98 16.51 -1.79
CA LYS A 69 -5.34 17.03 -1.63
C LYS A 69 -6.38 16.03 -2.13
N ARG A 70 -6.07 15.26 -3.18
CA ARG A 70 -6.95 14.27 -3.81
C ARG A 70 -6.34 12.88 -3.64
N ILE A 71 -6.95 12.07 -2.79
CA ILE A 71 -6.39 10.80 -2.34
C ILE A 71 -7.32 9.67 -2.70
N SER A 72 -6.75 8.62 -3.30
CA SER A 72 -7.41 7.33 -3.45
C SER A 72 -6.96 6.39 -2.34
N ILE A 73 -7.91 5.72 -1.69
CA ILE A 73 -7.64 4.74 -0.64
C ILE A 73 -8.57 3.52 -0.80
N PHE A 74 -8.02 2.32 -0.60
CA PHE A 74 -8.81 1.09 -0.64
C PHE A 74 -9.59 0.91 0.66
N LEU A 75 -10.67 0.15 0.62
CA LEU A 75 -11.38 -0.32 1.81
C LEU A 75 -10.90 -1.74 2.11
N SER A 76 -10.28 -1.91 3.27
CA SER A 76 -9.44 -3.07 3.59
C SER A 76 -10.19 -4.40 3.60
N MET A 77 -9.61 -5.42 2.94
CA MET A 77 -9.96 -6.82 3.20
C MET A 77 -9.30 -7.33 4.48
N GLN A 78 -9.72 -8.51 4.96
CA GLN A 78 -9.19 -9.13 6.19
C GLN A 78 -7.68 -9.41 6.16
N ASP A 79 -7.11 -9.58 4.97
CA ASP A 79 -5.68 -9.85 4.72
C ASP A 79 -4.90 -8.60 4.26
N GLU A 80 -5.47 -7.41 4.47
CA GLU A 80 -4.87 -6.11 4.14
C GLU A 80 -4.73 -5.24 5.39
N ILE A 81 -3.82 -4.25 5.33
CA ILE A 81 -3.68 -3.24 6.38
C ILE A 81 -5.01 -2.49 6.53
N GLU A 82 -5.50 -2.32 7.76
CA GLU A 82 -6.70 -1.54 8.05
C GLU A 82 -6.47 -0.06 7.69
N THR A 83 -7.46 0.55 7.06
CA THR A 83 -7.39 1.91 6.51
C THR A 83 -8.40 2.86 7.13
N GLU A 84 -9.28 2.40 8.02
CA GLU A 84 -10.34 3.20 8.63
C GLU A 84 -9.82 4.50 9.29
N GLU A 85 -8.75 4.43 10.10
CA GLU A 85 -8.19 5.62 10.75
C GLU A 85 -7.53 6.59 9.77
N ILE A 86 -6.95 6.08 8.69
CA ILE A 86 -6.40 6.91 7.60
C ILE A 86 -7.56 7.64 6.89
N ILE A 87 -8.67 6.94 6.62
CA ILE A 87 -9.87 7.54 6.02
C ILE A 87 -10.40 8.67 6.91
N LYS A 88 -10.55 8.43 8.22
CA LYS A 88 -10.99 9.46 9.17
C LYS A 88 -10.06 10.67 9.14
N ASP A 89 -8.75 10.48 9.07
CA ASP A 89 -7.80 11.58 8.98
C ASP A 89 -7.89 12.33 7.64
N ILE A 90 -8.06 11.64 6.51
CA ILE A 90 -8.28 12.27 5.20
C ILE A 90 -9.41 13.30 5.27
N PHE A 91 -10.55 12.91 5.84
CA PHE A 91 -11.69 13.81 6.02
C PHE A 91 -11.44 14.90 7.06
N ARG A 92 -10.80 14.58 8.19
CA ARG A 92 -10.43 15.57 9.22
C ARG A 92 -9.54 16.69 8.65
N GLN A 93 -8.68 16.36 7.71
CA GLN A 93 -7.77 17.29 7.04
C GLN A 93 -8.41 18.03 5.85
N GLY A 94 -9.70 17.78 5.55
CA GLY A 94 -10.40 18.42 4.43
C GLY A 94 -9.90 17.99 3.05
N LYS A 95 -9.29 16.80 2.95
CA LYS A 95 -8.83 16.22 1.68
C LYS A 95 -10.01 15.55 0.96
N ILE A 96 -9.92 15.46 -0.37
CA ILE A 96 -10.93 14.79 -1.20
C ILE A 96 -10.59 13.30 -1.27
N CYS A 97 -11.52 12.46 -0.82
CA CYS A 97 -11.35 11.03 -0.69
C CYS A 97 -12.05 10.27 -1.82
N PHE A 98 -11.31 9.37 -2.47
CA PHE A 98 -11.83 8.46 -3.49
C PHE A 98 -11.58 7.00 -3.08
N ILE A 99 -12.56 6.14 -3.34
CA ILE A 99 -12.46 4.69 -3.10
C ILE A 99 -12.65 3.90 -4.40
N PRO A 100 -12.10 2.68 -4.51
CA PRO A 100 -12.33 1.80 -5.65
C PRO A 100 -13.81 1.44 -5.84
N ARG A 101 -14.28 1.51 -7.09
CA ARG A 101 -15.51 0.87 -7.57
C ARG A 101 -15.16 -0.09 -8.69
N TYR A 102 -15.36 -1.39 -8.44
CA TYR A 102 -14.98 -2.45 -9.37
C TYR A 102 -16.13 -2.79 -10.32
N GLN A 103 -15.82 -2.99 -11.60
CA GLN A 103 -16.73 -3.57 -12.59
C GLN A 103 -16.35 -5.03 -12.86
N PHE A 104 -16.99 -5.97 -12.16
CA PHE A 104 -16.58 -7.38 -12.13
C PHE A 104 -16.66 -8.12 -13.48
N GLN A 105 -17.43 -7.60 -14.43
CA GLN A 105 -17.54 -8.17 -15.79
C GLN A 105 -16.33 -7.82 -16.66
N SER A 106 -15.45 -6.92 -16.21
CA SER A 106 -14.21 -6.54 -16.88
C SER A 106 -13.06 -6.44 -15.87
N ASN A 107 -11.88 -5.99 -16.32
CA ASN A 107 -10.78 -5.58 -15.44
C ASN A 107 -10.79 -4.06 -15.17
N HIS A 108 -11.96 -3.42 -15.28
CA HIS A 108 -12.14 -1.99 -15.10
C HIS A 108 -12.48 -1.64 -13.65
N MET A 109 -11.83 -0.59 -13.16
CA MET A 109 -12.03 -0.02 -11.83
C MET A 109 -11.92 1.49 -11.95
N ASP A 110 -12.81 2.21 -11.29
CA ASP A 110 -12.71 3.67 -11.14
C ASP A 110 -12.51 4.02 -9.66
N MET A 111 -11.93 5.19 -9.41
CA MET A 111 -11.88 5.76 -8.07
C MET A 111 -13.00 6.79 -7.95
N VAL A 112 -13.97 6.52 -7.10
CA VAL A 112 -15.19 7.30 -6.93
C VAL A 112 -15.20 8.03 -5.60
N ARG A 113 -15.71 9.27 -5.60
CA ARG A 113 -15.71 10.13 -4.42
C ARG A 113 -16.71 9.66 -3.38
N ILE A 114 -16.29 9.74 -2.11
CA ILE A 114 -17.14 9.65 -0.93
C ILE A 114 -17.07 10.97 -0.14
N GLU A 115 -18.15 11.31 0.56
CA GLU A 115 -18.27 12.60 1.24
C GLU A 115 -18.08 12.50 2.76
N SER A 116 -18.13 11.30 3.34
CA SER A 116 -17.75 11.09 4.74
C SER A 116 -17.33 9.64 5.04
N PRO A 117 -16.63 9.39 6.17
CA PRO A 117 -16.35 8.02 6.63
C PRO A 117 -17.63 7.22 6.92
N GLU A 118 -18.65 7.87 7.48
CA GLU A 118 -19.92 7.23 7.87
C GLU A 118 -20.68 6.69 6.66
N GLU A 119 -20.54 7.36 5.51
CA GLU A 119 -21.14 6.94 4.25
C GLU A 119 -20.76 5.50 3.88
N ILE A 120 -19.52 5.08 4.15
CA ILE A 120 -18.99 3.74 3.82
C ILE A 120 -19.88 2.63 4.41
N SER A 121 -20.40 2.86 5.62
CA SER A 121 -21.25 1.88 6.32
C SER A 121 -22.63 1.69 5.68
N SER A 122 -23.05 2.64 4.85
CA SER A 122 -24.34 2.60 4.14
C SER A 122 -24.23 2.02 2.72
N LEU A 123 -23.01 1.86 2.20
CA LEU A 123 -22.78 1.36 0.85
C LEU A 123 -23.12 -0.15 0.74
N PRO A 124 -23.67 -0.60 -0.40
CA PRO A 124 -23.81 -2.02 -0.65
C PRO A 124 -22.44 -2.68 -0.73
N LYS A 125 -22.41 -3.98 -0.43
CA LYS A 125 -21.18 -4.77 -0.46
C LYS A 125 -21.08 -5.61 -1.73
N THR A 126 -19.86 -5.74 -2.23
CA THR A 126 -19.52 -6.65 -3.33
C THR A 126 -19.51 -8.12 -2.87
N SER A 127 -19.28 -9.04 -3.81
CA SER A 127 -19.03 -10.46 -3.52
C SER A 127 -17.75 -10.72 -2.70
N TRP A 128 -16.86 -9.72 -2.60
CA TRP A 128 -15.69 -9.75 -1.72
C TRP A 128 -15.95 -9.12 -0.35
N ASN A 129 -17.21 -8.81 -0.02
CA ASN A 129 -17.62 -8.15 1.22
C ASN A 129 -17.01 -6.75 1.43
N ILE A 130 -16.52 -6.11 0.36
CA ILE A 130 -16.03 -4.72 0.35
C ILE A 130 -17.19 -3.78 0.01
N PRO A 131 -17.40 -2.68 0.78
CA PRO A 131 -18.36 -1.64 0.42
C PRO A 131 -17.98 -0.90 -0.87
N GLN A 132 -18.93 -0.64 -1.76
CA GLN A 132 -18.74 0.30 -2.87
C GLN A 132 -20.09 0.88 -3.32
N PRO A 133 -20.12 2.05 -3.98
CA PRO A 133 -21.34 2.56 -4.60
C PRO A 133 -21.93 1.57 -5.62
N GLY A 134 -23.25 1.43 -5.61
CA GLY A 134 -23.97 0.55 -6.54
C GLY A 134 -23.94 1.04 -7.99
N GLU A 135 -24.31 0.18 -8.95
CA GLU A 135 -24.24 0.50 -10.38
C GLU A 135 -25.09 1.72 -10.79
N GLY A 136 -26.23 1.95 -10.11
CA GLY A 136 -27.09 3.12 -10.36
C GLY A 136 -26.70 4.38 -9.60
N ASP A 137 -25.67 4.31 -8.75
CA ASP A 137 -25.19 5.44 -7.96
C ASP A 137 -24.14 6.23 -8.76
N ILE A 138 -24.54 7.40 -9.27
CA ILE A 138 -23.69 8.26 -10.09
C ILE A 138 -22.76 9.04 -9.17
N ARG A 139 -21.44 8.80 -9.32
CA ARG A 139 -20.40 9.40 -8.48
C ARG A 139 -19.41 10.22 -9.28
N GLU A 140 -18.83 11.21 -8.62
CA GLU A 140 -17.66 11.92 -9.11
C GLU A 140 -16.49 10.93 -9.24
N GLU A 141 -15.94 10.79 -10.44
CA GLU A 141 -14.78 9.96 -10.70
C GLU A 141 -13.50 10.80 -10.65
N ALA A 142 -12.44 10.26 -10.06
CA ALA A 142 -11.22 11.02 -9.84
C ALA A 142 -10.60 11.54 -11.15
N LEU A 143 -10.55 10.70 -12.19
CA LEU A 143 -9.96 11.05 -13.48
C LEU A 143 -10.82 12.04 -14.30
N SER A 144 -12.12 12.15 -14.02
CA SER A 144 -12.98 13.13 -14.70
C SER A 144 -12.93 14.53 -14.05
N THR A 145 -12.32 14.64 -12.87
CA THR A 145 -12.33 15.86 -12.04
C THR A 145 -10.95 16.33 -11.61
N GLY A 146 -9.92 15.98 -12.39
CA GLY A 146 -8.56 16.51 -12.22
C GLY A 146 -7.53 15.51 -11.67
N GLY A 147 -7.89 14.23 -11.53
CA GLY A 147 -6.95 13.17 -11.19
C GLY A 147 -6.75 12.96 -9.68
N LEU A 148 -5.58 12.45 -9.32
CA LEU A 148 -5.21 12.04 -7.96
C LEU A 148 -3.77 12.48 -7.66
N ASP A 149 -3.53 12.96 -6.46
CA ASP A 149 -2.18 13.28 -5.98
C ASP A 149 -1.49 12.03 -5.40
N LEU A 150 -2.26 11.19 -4.70
CA LEU A 150 -1.78 10.01 -3.99
C LEU A 150 -2.77 8.85 -4.13
N ILE A 151 -2.22 7.65 -4.35
CA ILE A 151 -2.96 6.39 -4.35
C ILE A 151 -2.33 5.47 -3.32
N PHE A 152 -3.13 5.05 -2.32
CA PHE A 152 -2.76 3.93 -1.46
C PHE A 152 -2.95 2.61 -2.20
N MET A 153 -1.89 1.82 -2.25
CA MET A 153 -1.83 0.61 -3.09
C MET A 153 -1.94 -0.65 -2.22
N PRO A 154 -3.01 -1.45 -2.36
CA PRO A 154 -3.09 -2.76 -1.73
C PRO A 154 -2.36 -3.83 -2.57
N GLY A 155 -1.98 -4.93 -1.92
CA GLY A 155 -1.31 -6.05 -2.56
C GLY A 155 -1.12 -7.24 -1.63
N LEU A 156 -0.92 -8.41 -2.21
CA LEU A 156 -0.60 -9.65 -1.49
C LEU A 156 0.89 -9.73 -1.13
N GLY A 157 1.74 -9.01 -1.85
CA GLY A 157 3.17 -8.98 -1.61
C GLY A 157 3.85 -7.84 -2.33
N PHE A 158 4.96 -7.39 -1.76
CA PHE A 158 5.77 -6.30 -2.27
C PHE A 158 7.25 -6.64 -2.11
N ASP A 159 8.11 -6.13 -2.98
CA ASP A 159 9.56 -6.16 -2.75
C ASP A 159 10.14 -4.76 -2.58
N LYS A 160 11.43 -4.72 -2.21
CA LYS A 160 12.16 -3.46 -1.97
C LYS A 160 12.38 -2.63 -3.25
N HIS A 161 12.06 -3.17 -4.42
CA HIS A 161 12.15 -2.47 -5.70
C HIS A 161 10.80 -1.86 -6.12
N GLY A 162 9.79 -1.90 -5.24
CA GLY A 162 8.45 -1.41 -5.51
C GLY A 162 7.63 -2.32 -6.42
N ASN A 163 8.10 -3.54 -6.71
CA ASN A 163 7.26 -4.51 -7.42
C ASN A 163 6.13 -4.97 -6.50
N ARG A 164 4.96 -5.21 -7.09
CA ARG A 164 3.73 -5.52 -6.35
C ARG A 164 3.04 -6.75 -6.93
N LEU A 165 2.71 -7.69 -6.05
CA LEU A 165 1.87 -8.84 -6.36
C LEU A 165 0.41 -8.51 -6.01
N GLY A 166 -0.43 -8.29 -7.01
CA GLY A 166 -1.88 -8.12 -6.82
C GLY A 166 -2.63 -9.45 -6.72
N ARG A 167 -3.97 -9.39 -6.61
CA ARG A 167 -4.86 -10.57 -6.60
C ARG A 167 -5.11 -11.21 -7.98
N GLY A 168 -4.31 -10.85 -9.00
CA GLY A 168 -4.33 -11.46 -10.33
C GLY A 168 -5.30 -10.87 -11.37
N LYS A 169 -6.15 -9.89 -11.02
CA LYS A 169 -7.08 -9.25 -11.97
C LYS A 169 -6.52 -8.01 -12.68
N GLY A 170 -5.40 -7.46 -12.22
CA GLY A 170 -4.72 -6.32 -12.85
C GLY A 170 -5.47 -4.98 -12.78
N TYR A 171 -6.49 -4.83 -11.91
CA TYR A 171 -7.26 -3.59 -11.79
C TYR A 171 -6.39 -2.35 -11.53
N TYR A 172 -5.48 -2.45 -10.56
CA TYR A 172 -4.59 -1.34 -10.20
C TYR A 172 -3.59 -1.03 -11.32
N ASP A 173 -3.05 -2.04 -11.99
CA ASP A 173 -2.10 -1.84 -13.09
C ASP A 173 -2.78 -1.16 -14.29
N ALA A 174 -4.00 -1.57 -14.62
CA ALA A 174 -4.83 -0.92 -15.63
C ALA A 174 -5.22 0.52 -15.23
N TYR A 175 -5.57 0.74 -13.96
CA TYR A 175 -5.92 2.08 -13.47
C TYR A 175 -4.73 3.05 -13.46
N LEU A 176 -3.53 2.58 -13.07
CA LEU A 176 -2.32 3.40 -13.12
C LEU A 176 -1.95 3.79 -14.55
N LYS A 177 -2.11 2.89 -15.53
CA LYS A 177 -1.95 3.22 -16.96
C LYS A 177 -2.93 4.31 -17.40
N ARG A 178 -4.20 4.25 -16.97
CA ARG A 178 -5.17 5.31 -17.23
C ARG A 178 -4.77 6.63 -16.58
N CYS A 179 -4.24 6.62 -15.35
CA CYS A 179 -3.73 7.85 -14.71
C CYS A 179 -2.67 8.55 -15.55
N LEU A 180 -1.71 7.79 -16.11
CA LEU A 180 -0.65 8.33 -16.97
C LEU A 180 -1.18 8.95 -18.28
N GLN A 181 -2.36 8.54 -18.74
CA GLN A 181 -3.00 9.10 -19.94
C GLN A 181 -3.81 10.36 -19.64
N HIS A 182 -4.30 10.52 -18.40
CA HIS A 182 -5.25 11.58 -18.02
C HIS A 182 -4.63 12.68 -17.15
N GLN A 183 -3.40 12.49 -16.65
CA GLN A 183 -2.73 13.43 -15.75
C GLN A 183 -1.34 13.76 -16.27
N GLU A 184 -0.97 15.05 -16.27
CA GLU A 184 0.39 15.48 -16.61
C GLU A 184 1.41 15.00 -15.57
N VAL A 185 1.02 15.00 -14.30
CA VAL A 185 1.81 14.51 -13.18
C VAL A 185 1.23 13.19 -12.71
N LYS A 186 2.04 12.12 -12.71
CA LYS A 186 1.64 10.82 -12.19
C LYS A 186 1.32 10.95 -10.68
N PRO A 187 0.23 10.31 -10.18
CA PRO A 187 -0.01 10.21 -8.75
C PRO A 187 1.16 9.50 -8.05
N TYR A 188 1.50 9.95 -6.83
CA TYR A 188 2.38 9.18 -5.97
C TYR A 188 1.67 7.89 -5.54
N THR A 189 2.38 6.77 -5.57
CA THR A 189 1.84 5.45 -5.23
C THR A 189 2.52 4.93 -3.97
N LEU A 190 1.74 4.80 -2.90
CA LEU A 190 2.21 4.43 -1.56
C LEU A 190 1.54 3.11 -1.15
N ALA A 191 2.29 2.02 -1.16
CA ALA A 191 1.78 0.74 -0.69
C ALA A 191 1.79 0.66 0.84
N LEU A 192 0.72 0.08 1.38
CA LEU A 192 0.62 -0.29 2.80
C LEU A 192 0.68 -1.81 2.88
N ALA A 193 1.65 -2.33 3.65
CA ALA A 193 1.91 -3.75 3.72
C ALA A 193 2.18 -4.21 5.16
N PHE A 194 1.79 -5.43 5.49
CA PHE A 194 2.35 -6.15 6.62
C PHE A 194 3.80 -6.53 6.33
N LYS A 195 4.59 -6.75 7.38
CA LYS A 195 5.98 -7.22 7.24
C LYS A 195 6.05 -8.55 6.50
N GLU A 196 5.07 -9.42 6.74
CA GLU A 196 4.90 -10.74 6.13
C GLU A 196 4.64 -10.66 4.62
N GLN A 197 4.18 -9.50 4.13
CA GLN A 197 3.97 -9.24 2.71
C GLN A 197 5.25 -8.75 2.01
N ILE A 198 6.35 -8.52 2.74
CA ILE A 198 7.63 -8.12 2.13
C ILE A 198 8.40 -9.35 1.65
N CYS A 199 8.48 -9.48 0.34
CA CYS A 199 9.18 -10.55 -0.37
C CYS A 199 10.60 -10.15 -0.76
N LEU A 200 11.47 -11.14 -0.95
CA LEU A 200 12.81 -10.90 -1.52
C LEU A 200 12.72 -10.41 -2.97
N GLN A 201 11.83 -11.03 -3.75
CA GLN A 201 11.57 -10.68 -5.14
C GLN A 201 10.13 -11.03 -5.48
N VAL A 202 9.42 -10.08 -6.07
CA VAL A 202 8.10 -10.36 -6.65
C VAL A 202 8.29 -10.70 -8.13
N PRO A 203 7.74 -11.83 -8.62
CA PRO A 203 7.69 -12.11 -10.05
C PRO A 203 6.85 -11.05 -10.77
N VAL A 204 7.42 -10.43 -11.80
CA VAL A 204 6.75 -9.37 -12.59
C VAL A 204 6.84 -9.65 -14.08
N ASN A 205 5.91 -9.09 -14.83
CA ASN A 205 5.90 -9.01 -16.28
C ASN A 205 5.87 -7.53 -16.73
N GLU A 206 5.97 -7.29 -18.05
CA GLU A 206 6.05 -5.95 -18.64
C GLU A 206 4.81 -5.07 -18.41
N ASN A 207 3.67 -5.67 -18.05
CA ASN A 207 2.44 -4.93 -17.78
C ASN A 207 2.26 -4.51 -16.32
N ASP A 208 3.09 -5.03 -15.40
CA ASP A 208 2.97 -4.77 -13.97
C ASP A 208 3.53 -3.39 -13.63
N MET A 209 2.75 -2.63 -12.84
CA MET A 209 3.12 -1.26 -12.47
C MET A 209 3.76 -1.25 -11.09
N LYS A 210 4.99 -0.72 -11.01
CA LYS A 210 5.69 -0.49 -9.74
C LYS A 210 5.01 0.60 -8.92
N VAL A 211 5.08 0.45 -7.61
CA VAL A 211 4.77 1.51 -6.65
C VAL A 211 6.01 2.37 -6.39
N ASP A 212 5.80 3.62 -5.99
CA ASP A 212 6.89 4.56 -5.69
C ASP A 212 7.48 4.27 -4.31
N GLU A 213 6.66 3.83 -3.35
CA GLU A 213 7.10 3.50 -1.99
C GLU A 213 6.25 2.40 -1.34
N VAL A 214 6.86 1.62 -0.44
CA VAL A 214 6.20 0.60 0.38
C VAL A 214 6.44 0.91 1.86
N LEU A 215 5.36 1.17 2.60
CA LEU A 215 5.37 1.30 4.05
C LEU A 215 4.91 -0.02 4.67
N TYR A 216 5.64 -0.50 5.68
CA TYR A 216 5.29 -1.71 6.40
C TYR A 216 5.76 -1.63 7.86
N GLU A 217 4.99 -2.22 8.77
CA GLU A 217 5.31 -2.18 10.20
C GLU A 217 6.50 -3.08 10.52
N ASP A 218 7.42 -2.59 11.35
CA ASP A 218 8.42 -3.44 11.97
C ASP A 218 7.94 -3.75 13.39
N SER A 219 7.51 -5.00 13.60
CA SER A 219 6.98 -5.52 14.87
C SER A 219 7.99 -5.53 16.04
N SER A 220 9.12 -4.84 15.89
CA SER A 220 10.22 -4.73 16.84
C SER A 220 10.12 -3.51 17.77
N THR A 221 9.06 -2.71 17.68
CA THR A 221 8.87 -1.51 18.51
C THR A 221 7.62 -1.62 19.39
N SER A 222 7.69 -2.49 20.39
CA SER A 222 6.81 -2.50 21.57
C SER A 222 7.65 -2.36 22.84
#